data_AF-A0A931Z9A5-F1
#
_entry.id   AF-A0A931Z9A5-F1
#
_cell.length_a   1.000
_cell.length_b   1.000
_cell.length_c   1.000
_cell.angle_alpha   90.00
_cell.angle_beta   90.00
_cell.angle_gamma   90.00
#
_symmetry.space_group_name_H-M   'P 1'
#
loop_
_entity.id
_entity.type
_entity.pdbx_description
1 polymer ?
#
loop_
_entity_poly.entity_id
_entity_poly.type
_entity_poly.pdbx_seq_one_letter_code
_entity_poly.pdbx_strand_id
1 'polypeptide(L)'
;MAILVNWFEATFERKDCTLPFLTSPSWEKSNDILEAHPTAEIVRLRQPDGTIRLYFIAGQSPGDAQSATVTLAAERSISARLIEYNLAKFFEKTGARVNFNRHWGVEVTSEVQQYPRIGLTIHQGMSAKYFADTESKFRHGLTLNWIVRPFFTMPVSDLPTTRDYNGFPVLLKWPDALGACPEAIAPFNEHYLGTIIEKLDCQRYRVSLRDQTQQEIDGRALFLEARTEVLAEMEQVLSRESGQTSIQRRILQLTHSLKPDGRRNPGILRDQLASALKVLDPSDRGQVSIPLLPNGTGEVWVNCYATGVQRS
;
A
#
# COMPACT_ATOMS: atom_id res chain seq x y z
N MET A 1 -21.69 -21.11 -11.33
CA MET A 1 -21.22 -20.39 -10.13
C MET A 1 -20.42 -19.20 -10.61
N ALA A 2 -20.94 -17.99 -10.53
CA ALA A 2 -20.23 -16.80 -11.02
C ALA A 2 -19.24 -16.35 -9.95
N ILE A 3 -17.94 -16.46 -10.25
CA ILE A 3 -16.91 -15.82 -9.44
C ILE A 3 -17.02 -14.33 -9.76
N LEU A 4 -17.43 -13.53 -8.78
CA LEU A 4 -17.26 -12.08 -8.84
C LEU A 4 -15.76 -11.80 -8.83
N VAL A 5 -15.16 -11.74 -10.01
CA VAL A 5 -13.81 -11.27 -10.15
C VAL A 5 -13.92 -9.73 -10.18
N ASN A 6 -13.41 -9.05 -9.16
CA ASN A 6 -13.23 -7.59 -9.13
C ASN A 6 -12.14 -7.18 -10.14
N TRP A 7 -12.23 -7.66 -11.38
CA TRP A 7 -11.26 -7.51 -12.44
C TRP A 7 -11.75 -6.44 -13.42
N PHE A 8 -10.87 -5.49 -13.67
CA PHE A 8 -11.12 -4.31 -14.47
C PHE A 8 -10.07 -4.25 -15.56
N GLU A 9 -10.51 -4.13 -16.79
CA GLU A 9 -9.60 -4.11 -17.94
C GLU A 9 -8.78 -2.82 -17.93
N ALA A 10 -7.46 -2.96 -18.10
CA ALA A 10 -6.56 -1.85 -18.36
C ALA A 10 -6.05 -1.96 -19.81
N THR A 11 -6.14 -0.86 -20.56
CA THR A 11 -5.67 -0.78 -21.94
C THR A 11 -4.68 0.35 -22.10
N PHE A 12 -3.59 0.10 -22.80
CA PHE A 12 -2.63 1.13 -23.15
C PHE A 12 -3.00 1.74 -24.50
N GLU A 13 -2.81 3.06 -24.63
CA GLU A 13 -2.92 3.76 -25.92
C GLU A 13 -2.01 3.17 -26.98
N ARG A 14 -0.80 2.80 -26.57
CA ARG A 14 0.23 2.25 -27.44
C ARG A 14 0.52 0.81 -27.06
N LYS A 15 0.85 -0.01 -28.06
CA LYS A 15 1.26 -1.41 -27.85
C LYS A 15 2.70 -1.52 -27.34
N ASP A 16 3.51 -0.52 -27.66
CA ASP A 16 4.94 -0.47 -27.37
C ASP A 16 5.29 0.85 -26.68
N CYS A 17 6.31 0.80 -25.83
CA CYS A 17 6.87 1.96 -25.13
C CYS A 17 8.39 1.92 -25.22
N THR A 18 9.02 3.07 -25.45
CA THR A 18 10.49 3.19 -25.42
C THR A 18 10.92 3.55 -24.00
N LEU A 19 11.71 2.67 -23.39
CA LEU A 19 12.18 2.84 -22.02
C LEU A 19 13.71 2.91 -21.97
N PRO A 20 14.29 3.78 -21.11
CA PRO A 20 15.71 3.75 -20.82
C PRO A 20 16.05 2.48 -20.05
N PHE A 21 17.23 1.89 -20.32
CA PHE A 21 17.72 0.74 -19.60
C PHE A 21 19.25 0.73 -19.44
N LEU A 22 19.69 0.05 -18.38
CA LEU A 22 21.08 -0.38 -18.20
C LEU A 22 21.17 -1.90 -18.32
N THR A 23 22.36 -2.40 -18.66
CA THR A 23 22.63 -3.84 -18.74
C THR A 23 23.60 -4.24 -17.63
N SER A 24 23.27 -5.31 -16.92
CA SER A 24 24.14 -5.98 -15.95
C SER A 24 24.48 -7.39 -16.45
N PRO A 25 25.70 -7.88 -16.23
CA PRO A 25 26.08 -9.24 -16.61
C PRO A 25 25.40 -10.33 -15.77
N SER A 26 24.89 -10.02 -14.57
CA SER A 26 24.21 -11.00 -13.70
C SER A 26 23.13 -10.38 -12.82
N TRP A 27 22.33 -11.23 -12.16
CA TRP A 27 21.27 -10.78 -11.26
C TRP A 27 21.83 -10.17 -9.99
N GLU A 28 22.93 -10.73 -9.47
CA GLU A 28 23.64 -10.26 -8.30
C GLU A 28 24.21 -8.87 -8.55
N LYS A 29 24.93 -8.69 -9.67
CA LYS A 29 25.50 -7.39 -10.07
C LYS A 29 24.44 -6.35 -10.45
N SER A 30 23.20 -6.78 -10.72
CA SER A 30 22.10 -5.85 -10.95
C SER A 30 21.69 -5.11 -9.67
N ASN A 31 22.01 -5.64 -8.49
CA ASN A 31 21.69 -5.00 -7.22
C ASN A 31 22.49 -3.72 -7.02
N ASP A 32 23.77 -3.69 -7.42
CA ASP A 32 24.63 -2.50 -7.35
C ASP A 32 24.00 -1.30 -8.08
N ILE A 33 23.33 -1.55 -9.21
CA ILE A 33 22.61 -0.53 -9.97
C ILE A 33 21.34 -0.08 -9.23
N LEU A 34 20.61 -1.00 -8.58
CA LEU A 34 19.44 -0.63 -7.77
C LEU A 34 19.83 0.23 -6.57
N GLU A 35 20.95 -0.10 -5.92
CA GLU A 35 21.50 0.65 -4.79
C GLU A 35 21.99 2.04 -5.21
N ALA A 36 22.56 2.17 -6.41
CA ALA A 36 22.95 3.46 -6.98
C ALA A 36 21.75 4.35 -7.39
N HIS A 37 20.56 3.76 -7.57
CA HIS A 37 19.35 4.47 -7.98
C HIS A 37 18.15 4.19 -7.05
N PRO A 38 18.26 4.54 -5.75
CA PRO A 38 17.26 4.15 -4.74
C PRO A 38 15.89 4.81 -4.96
N THR A 39 15.85 5.94 -5.66
CA THR A 39 14.62 6.69 -5.96
C THR A 39 14.00 6.32 -7.32
N ALA A 40 14.64 5.44 -8.10
CA ALA A 40 14.14 5.03 -9.40
C ALA A 40 13.24 3.80 -9.28
N GLU A 41 12.20 3.74 -10.12
CA GLU A 41 11.39 2.54 -10.28
C GLU A 41 11.95 1.73 -11.44
N ILE A 42 12.58 0.61 -11.10
CA ILE A 42 13.34 -0.22 -12.04
C ILE A 42 12.72 -1.62 -12.12
N VAL A 43 12.54 -2.12 -13.35
CA VAL A 43 12.14 -3.50 -13.63
C VAL A 43 13.30 -4.26 -14.25
N ARG A 44 13.67 -5.39 -13.65
CA ARG A 44 14.74 -6.26 -14.13
C ARG A 44 14.18 -7.37 -15.00
N LEU A 45 14.79 -7.59 -16.16
CA LEU A 45 14.43 -8.66 -17.10
C LEU A 45 15.68 -9.40 -17.58
N ARG A 46 15.69 -10.73 -17.42
CA ARG A 46 16.75 -11.58 -17.98
C ARG A 46 16.55 -11.72 -19.49
N GLN A 47 17.61 -11.46 -20.23
CA GLN A 47 17.68 -11.59 -21.67
C GLN A 47 18.09 -13.00 -22.09
N PRO A 48 17.86 -13.40 -23.37
CA PRO A 48 18.25 -14.72 -23.87
C PRO A 48 19.75 -15.01 -23.78
N ASP A 49 20.60 -13.99 -23.83
CA ASP A 49 22.06 -14.08 -23.69
C ASP A 49 22.53 -14.20 -22.22
N GLY A 50 21.60 -14.26 -21.27
CA GLY A 50 21.88 -14.36 -19.84
C GLY A 50 22.11 -13.02 -19.14
N THR A 51 22.24 -11.92 -19.89
CA THR A 51 22.38 -10.57 -19.31
C THR A 51 21.06 -10.09 -18.72
N ILE A 52 21.14 -9.11 -17.81
CA ILE A 52 19.99 -8.55 -17.12
C ILE A 52 19.82 -7.10 -17.57
N ARG A 53 18.68 -6.79 -18.19
CA ARG A 53 18.30 -5.40 -18.49
C ARG A 53 17.48 -4.83 -17.35
N LEU A 54 17.85 -3.62 -16.91
CA LEU A 54 17.21 -2.85 -15.86
C LEU A 54 16.49 -1.67 -16.51
N TYR A 55 15.19 -1.81 -16.74
CA TYR A 55 14.36 -0.78 -17.38
C TYR A 55 13.89 0.25 -16.35
N PHE A 56 14.09 1.53 -16.63
CA PHE A 56 13.70 2.65 -15.79
C PHE A 56 12.27 3.08 -16.10
N ILE A 57 11.31 2.60 -15.31
CA ILE A 57 9.90 2.96 -15.41
C ILE A 57 9.69 4.42 -14.97
N ALA A 58 10.37 4.83 -13.89
CA ALA A 58 10.36 6.18 -13.38
C ALA A 58 11.65 6.55 -12.65
N GLY A 59 11.82 7.85 -12.39
CA GLY A 59 13.05 8.43 -11.86
C GLY A 59 14.00 8.86 -12.99
N GLN A 60 15.04 9.60 -12.62
CA GLN A 60 16.06 10.05 -13.55
C GLN A 60 16.91 8.88 -14.01
N SER A 61 16.91 8.60 -15.31
CA SER A 61 17.82 7.62 -15.89
C SER A 61 19.24 8.21 -15.97
N PRO A 62 20.28 7.38 -15.80
CA PRO A 62 21.67 7.77 -16.08
C PRO A 62 21.85 8.30 -17.49
N GLY A 63 22.81 9.21 -17.69
CA GLY A 63 23.11 9.79 -19.01
C GLY A 63 23.67 8.80 -20.02
N ASP A 64 24.21 7.68 -19.55
CA ASP A 64 24.71 6.54 -20.34
C ASP A 64 23.65 5.45 -20.56
N ALA A 65 22.41 5.65 -20.09
CA ALA A 65 21.34 4.70 -20.30
C ALA A 65 21.01 4.55 -21.80
N GLN A 66 20.94 3.30 -22.26
CA GLN A 66 20.46 2.99 -23.60
C GLN A 66 18.94 3.04 -23.64
N SER A 67 18.34 3.08 -24.82
CA SER A 67 16.88 3.02 -24.99
C SER A 67 16.48 1.77 -25.76
N ALA A 68 15.41 1.12 -25.33
CA ALA A 68 14.82 -0.01 -26.05
C ALA A 68 13.31 0.13 -26.13
N THR A 69 12.76 -0.25 -27.28
CA THR A 69 11.32 -0.38 -27.47
C THR A 69 10.88 -1.72 -26.89
N VAL A 70 9.94 -1.67 -25.96
CA VAL A 70 9.40 -2.83 -25.26
C VAL A 70 7.93 -2.97 -25.60
N THR A 71 7.52 -4.18 -25.95
CA THR A 71 6.11 -4.51 -26.15
C THR A 71 5.41 -4.73 -24.82
N LEU A 72 4.43 -3.89 -24.53
CA LEU A 72 3.66 -3.91 -23.29
C LEU A 72 2.83 -5.20 -23.15
N ALA A 73 2.54 -5.87 -24.26
CA ALA A 73 1.85 -7.16 -24.23
C ALA A 73 2.69 -8.35 -23.77
N ALA A 74 3.99 -8.33 -24.05
CA ALA A 74 4.88 -9.46 -23.77
C ALA A 74 5.48 -9.34 -22.36
N GLU A 75 5.94 -8.14 -22.02
CA GLU A 75 6.66 -7.90 -20.77
C GLU A 75 5.71 -7.49 -19.64
N ARG A 76 5.02 -8.49 -19.08
CA ARG A 76 4.00 -8.31 -18.03
C ARG A 76 4.50 -7.51 -16.82
N SER A 77 5.75 -7.71 -16.41
CA SER A 77 6.35 -7.02 -15.26
C SER A 77 6.52 -5.51 -15.52
N ILE A 78 6.85 -5.13 -16.75
CA ILE A 78 6.95 -3.72 -17.17
C ILE A 78 5.56 -3.09 -17.18
N SER A 79 4.59 -3.75 -17.81
CA SER A 79 3.21 -3.25 -17.88
C SER A 79 2.56 -3.13 -16.50
N ALA A 80 2.75 -4.14 -15.64
CA ALA A 80 2.31 -4.09 -14.25
C ALA A 80 2.86 -2.85 -13.54
N ARG A 81 4.17 -2.63 -13.64
CA ARG A 81 4.84 -1.53 -12.94
C ARG A 81 4.44 -0.17 -13.50
N LEU A 82 4.28 -0.05 -14.83
CA LEU A 82 3.75 1.16 -15.46
C LEU A 82 2.35 1.49 -14.96
N ILE A 83 1.44 0.52 -14.93
CA ILE A 83 0.06 0.75 -14.47
C ILE A 83 0.07 1.16 -12.98
N GLU A 84 0.70 0.38 -12.12
CA GLU A 84 0.67 0.62 -10.67
C GLU A 84 1.36 1.95 -10.30
N TYR A 85 2.52 2.25 -10.88
CA TYR A 85 3.21 3.51 -10.60
C TYR A 85 2.39 4.73 -11.06
N ASN A 86 1.81 4.68 -12.26
CA ASN A 86 1.05 5.81 -12.77
C ASN A 86 -0.30 5.99 -12.06
N LEU A 87 -0.94 4.90 -11.64
CA LEU A 87 -2.09 4.95 -10.75
C LEU A 87 -1.73 5.61 -9.42
N ALA A 88 -0.62 5.22 -8.80
CA ALA A 88 -0.12 5.83 -7.57
C ALA A 88 0.10 7.35 -7.75
N LYS A 89 0.82 7.75 -8.80
CA LYS A 89 1.10 9.18 -9.07
C LYS A 89 -0.14 9.98 -9.42
N PHE A 90 -1.11 9.39 -10.10
CA PHE A 90 -2.40 10.02 -10.38
C PHE A 90 -3.12 10.38 -9.07
N PHE A 91 -3.18 9.44 -8.12
CA PHE A 91 -3.85 9.68 -6.83
C PHE A 91 -3.07 10.57 -5.87
N GLU A 92 -1.73 10.52 -5.89
CA GLU A 92 -0.91 11.49 -5.15
C GLU A 92 -1.18 12.92 -5.63
N LYS A 93 -1.28 13.14 -6.94
CA LYS A 93 -1.60 14.46 -7.52
C LYS A 93 -2.99 14.97 -7.15
N THR A 94 -3.94 14.08 -6.89
CA THR A 94 -5.30 14.46 -6.43
C THR A 94 -5.39 14.63 -4.91
N GLY A 95 -4.28 14.48 -4.18
CA GLY A 95 -4.20 14.71 -2.74
C GLY A 95 -4.56 13.50 -1.88
N ALA A 96 -4.70 12.31 -2.47
CA ALA A 96 -4.95 11.09 -1.70
C ALA A 96 -3.67 10.58 -1.02
N ARG A 97 -3.83 9.89 0.11
CA ARG A 97 -2.70 9.16 0.72
C ARG A 97 -2.48 7.88 -0.06
N VAL A 98 -1.33 7.78 -0.70
CA VAL A 98 -0.95 6.61 -1.49
C VAL A 98 0.14 5.82 -0.77
N ASN A 99 -0.07 4.53 -0.61
CA ASN A 99 0.96 3.59 -0.20
C ASN A 99 1.25 2.66 -1.39
N PHE A 100 2.44 2.80 -1.96
CA PHE A 100 2.88 2.00 -3.09
C PHE A 100 3.80 0.89 -2.60
N ASN A 101 3.35 -0.36 -2.71
CA ASN A 101 4.16 -1.51 -2.33
C ASN A 101 4.29 -2.48 -3.51
N ARG A 102 5.53 -2.75 -3.90
CA ARG A 102 5.88 -3.59 -5.06
C ARG A 102 5.23 -4.98 -5.07
N HIS A 103 4.81 -5.51 -3.91
CA HIS A 103 4.17 -6.83 -3.76
C HIS A 103 2.63 -6.75 -3.65
N TRP A 104 2.09 -5.66 -3.13
CA TRP A 104 0.67 -5.51 -2.77
C TRP A 104 -0.10 -4.58 -3.71
N GLY A 105 0.59 -3.92 -4.64
CA GLY A 105 0.00 -2.97 -5.58
C GLY A 105 -0.03 -1.55 -5.00
N VAL A 106 -1.10 -0.83 -5.31
CA VAL A 106 -1.32 0.56 -4.90
C VAL A 106 -2.48 0.62 -3.93
N GLU A 107 -2.23 1.08 -2.71
CA GLU A 107 -3.31 1.45 -1.80
C GLU A 107 -3.53 2.96 -1.85
N VAL A 108 -4.76 3.36 -2.14
CA VAL A 108 -5.20 4.76 -2.20
C VAL A 108 -6.23 4.94 -1.12
N THR A 109 -5.93 5.79 -0.15
CA THR A 109 -6.81 5.97 1.01
C THR A 109 -6.98 7.45 1.36
N SER A 110 -8.11 7.75 1.97
CA SER A 110 -8.41 9.04 2.58
C SER A 110 -8.75 8.84 4.06
N GLU A 111 -8.42 9.82 4.88
CA GLU A 111 -8.87 9.84 6.27
C GLU A 111 -10.40 9.97 6.34
N VAL A 112 -11.03 9.23 7.26
CA VAL A 112 -12.49 9.28 7.44
C VAL A 112 -12.97 9.34 8.89
N GLN A 113 -12.12 8.99 9.85
CA GLN A 113 -12.46 9.08 11.26
C GLN A 113 -11.18 9.25 12.08
N GLN A 114 -11.20 10.18 13.02
CA GLN A 114 -10.13 10.37 14.00
C GLN A 114 -10.63 10.08 15.42
N TYR A 115 -9.72 9.57 16.25
CA TYR A 115 -9.85 9.41 17.69
C TYR A 115 -8.60 10.02 18.35
N PRO A 116 -8.53 11.36 18.47
CA PRO A 116 -7.30 12.07 18.86
C PRO A 116 -6.74 11.62 20.20
N ARG A 117 -7.60 11.27 21.17
CA ARG A 117 -7.19 10.86 22.53
C ARG A 117 -6.29 9.63 22.58
N ILE A 118 -6.51 8.70 21.65
CA ILE A 118 -5.70 7.49 21.53
C ILE A 118 -4.80 7.55 20.30
N GLY A 119 -4.74 8.70 19.63
CA GLY A 119 -3.98 8.88 18.40
C GLY A 119 -4.36 7.88 17.31
N LEU A 120 -5.63 7.48 17.19
CA LEU A 120 -6.06 6.52 16.17
C LEU A 120 -6.75 7.25 15.03
N THR A 121 -6.33 6.96 13.80
CA THR A 121 -6.97 7.46 12.58
C THR A 121 -7.40 6.29 11.71
N ILE A 122 -8.66 6.26 11.28
CA ILE A 122 -9.17 5.28 10.33
C ILE A 122 -9.17 5.91 8.95
N HIS A 123 -8.48 5.23 8.04
CA HIS A 123 -8.49 5.52 6.62
C HIS A 123 -9.35 4.51 5.88
N GLN A 124 -9.92 4.92 4.75
CA GLN A 124 -10.62 4.03 3.83
C GLN A 124 -10.24 4.35 2.38
N GLY A 125 -10.43 3.40 1.49
CA GLY A 125 -10.28 3.62 0.06
C GLY A 125 -10.15 2.32 -0.68
N MET A 126 -9.27 2.27 -1.68
CA MET A 126 -9.10 1.10 -2.53
C MET A 126 -7.65 0.60 -2.55
N SER A 127 -7.50 -0.71 -2.68
CA SER A 127 -6.28 -1.37 -3.12
C SER A 127 -6.47 -1.80 -4.56
N ALA A 128 -5.56 -1.36 -5.42
CA ALA A 128 -5.53 -1.70 -6.83
C ALA A 128 -4.24 -2.49 -7.12
N LYS A 129 -4.39 -3.68 -7.68
CA LYS A 129 -3.24 -4.55 -7.99
C LYS A 129 -3.32 -5.08 -9.41
N TYR A 130 -2.21 -5.05 -10.12
CA TYR A 130 -2.13 -5.64 -11.45
C TYR A 130 -2.38 -7.15 -11.42
N PHE A 131 -3.18 -7.60 -12.36
CA PHE A 131 -3.46 -9.00 -12.61
C PHE A 131 -3.36 -9.26 -14.11
N ALA A 132 -2.41 -10.11 -14.51
CA ALA A 132 -2.32 -10.57 -15.89
C ALA A 132 -3.41 -11.61 -16.15
N ASP A 133 -4.31 -11.34 -17.09
CA ASP A 133 -5.19 -12.38 -17.61
C ASP A 133 -4.38 -13.38 -18.46
N THR A 134 -4.87 -14.61 -18.50
CA THR A 134 -4.35 -15.70 -19.34
C THR A 134 -4.91 -15.67 -20.76
N GLU A 135 -6.00 -14.95 -21.02
CA GLU A 135 -6.59 -14.85 -22.36
C GLU A 135 -6.00 -13.73 -23.23
N SER A 136 -5.85 -13.99 -24.53
CA SER A 136 -5.08 -13.16 -25.46
C SER A 136 -5.72 -11.82 -25.86
N LYS A 137 -7.03 -11.67 -25.61
CA LYS A 137 -7.83 -10.50 -26.02
C LYS A 137 -7.73 -9.34 -25.01
N PHE A 138 -7.54 -9.66 -23.72
CA PHE A 138 -7.49 -8.70 -22.63
C PHE A 138 -6.15 -8.82 -21.92
N ARG A 139 -5.16 -7.98 -22.28
CA ARG A 139 -3.76 -8.24 -21.90
C ARG A 139 -3.41 -7.80 -20.48
N HIS A 140 -4.16 -6.87 -19.91
CA HIS A 140 -3.88 -6.27 -18.61
C HIS A 140 -5.15 -6.07 -17.83
N GLY A 141 -5.14 -6.48 -16.57
CA GLY A 141 -6.23 -6.26 -15.65
C GLY A 141 -5.76 -5.64 -14.34
N LEU A 142 -6.71 -5.03 -13.66
CA LEU A 142 -6.58 -4.54 -12.31
C LEU A 142 -7.60 -5.24 -11.44
N THR A 143 -7.13 -5.72 -10.30
CA THR A 143 -8.00 -6.13 -9.20
C THR A 143 -8.22 -4.96 -8.27
N LEU A 144 -9.47 -4.60 -8.03
CA LEU A 144 -9.85 -3.54 -7.09
C LEU A 144 -10.47 -4.14 -5.84
N ASN A 145 -9.95 -3.76 -4.67
CA ASN A 145 -10.47 -4.19 -3.38
C ASN A 145 -10.73 -2.97 -2.51
N TRP A 146 -11.90 -2.92 -1.87
CA TRP A 146 -12.17 -1.91 -0.85
C TRP A 146 -11.37 -2.23 0.42
N ILE A 147 -10.68 -1.24 0.95
CA ILE A 147 -9.85 -1.39 2.15
C ILE A 147 -10.21 -0.34 3.20
N VAL A 148 -10.10 -0.75 4.46
CA VAL A 148 -10.20 0.12 5.64
C VAL A 148 -8.97 -0.16 6.50
N ARG A 149 -8.21 0.88 6.80
CA ARG A 149 -6.91 0.78 7.47
C ARG A 149 -6.88 1.69 8.71
N PRO A 150 -6.90 1.13 9.92
CA PRO A 150 -6.62 1.88 11.14
C PRO A 150 -5.11 2.09 11.31
N PHE A 151 -4.71 3.29 11.73
CA PHE A 151 -3.32 3.62 12.06
C PHE A 151 -3.23 4.42 13.34
N PHE A 152 -2.31 4.04 14.21
CA PHE A 152 -1.91 4.91 15.32
C PHE A 152 -0.92 5.97 14.81
N THR A 153 -1.23 7.22 15.09
CA THR A 153 -0.51 8.43 14.69
C THR A 153 0.28 9.06 15.84
N MET A 154 0.07 8.60 17.07
CA MET A 154 0.83 9.02 18.24
C MET A 154 1.82 7.94 18.67
N PRO A 155 3.04 8.32 19.10
CA PRO A 155 3.97 7.38 19.67
C PRO A 155 3.49 6.89 21.04
N VAL A 156 4.02 5.75 21.49
CA VAL A 156 3.65 5.12 22.77
C VAL A 156 3.95 6.03 23.97
N SER A 157 4.97 6.90 23.86
CA SER A 157 5.29 7.91 24.88
C SER A 157 4.14 8.90 25.14
N ASP A 158 3.32 9.16 24.13
CA ASP A 158 2.29 10.20 24.14
C ASP A 158 0.88 9.61 24.33
N LEU A 159 0.77 8.28 24.41
CA LEU A 159 -0.49 7.61 24.69
C LEU A 159 -0.91 7.78 26.17
N PRO A 160 -2.21 7.65 26.47
CA PRO A 160 -2.73 7.85 27.84
C PRO A 160 -2.06 6.97 28.91
N THR A 161 -1.29 7.58 29.81
CA THR A 161 -0.53 6.90 30.87
C THR A 161 -1.37 6.11 31.87
N THR A 162 -2.69 6.24 31.84
CA THR A 162 -3.64 5.45 32.62
C THR A 162 -3.71 3.97 32.21
N ARG A 163 -3.01 3.56 31.14
CA ARG A 163 -2.98 2.19 30.64
C ARG A 163 -1.55 1.65 30.59
N ASP A 164 -1.42 0.37 30.89
CA ASP A 164 -0.20 -0.40 30.62
C ASP A 164 -0.24 -0.93 29.17
N TYR A 165 0.88 -0.79 28.46
CA TYR A 165 1.05 -1.20 27.07
C TYR A 165 1.89 -2.48 26.93
N ASN A 166 2.25 -3.11 28.05
CA ASN A 166 2.95 -4.38 28.05
C ASN A 166 2.15 -5.44 27.28
N GLY A 167 2.84 -6.21 26.45
CA GLY A 167 2.25 -7.18 25.54
C GLY A 167 1.73 -6.60 24.22
N PHE A 168 1.78 -5.27 24.01
CA PHE A 168 1.25 -4.70 22.77
C PHE A 168 2.26 -4.76 21.62
N PRO A 169 1.81 -5.13 20.41
CA PRO A 169 2.61 -5.09 19.20
C PRO A 169 2.92 -3.64 18.80
N VAL A 170 4.15 -3.40 18.38
CA VAL A 170 4.64 -2.07 17.97
C VAL A 170 5.33 -2.08 16.61
N LEU A 171 5.14 -0.99 15.90
CA LEU A 171 5.87 -0.58 14.72
C LEU A 171 6.99 0.37 15.13
N LEU A 172 8.13 0.30 14.43
CA LEU A 172 9.22 1.27 14.58
C LEU A 172 9.03 2.41 13.58
N LYS A 173 9.09 3.65 14.03
CA LYS A 173 9.23 4.84 13.17
C LYS A 173 10.23 5.77 13.82
N TRP A 174 11.48 5.69 13.37
CA TRP A 174 12.57 6.44 13.98
C TRP A 174 12.49 7.92 13.59
N PRO A 175 12.26 8.86 14.54
CA PRO A 175 12.18 10.27 14.21
C PRO A 175 13.57 10.90 14.07
N ASP A 176 13.73 11.79 13.09
CA ASP A 176 14.99 12.52 12.83
C ASP A 176 15.54 13.23 14.06
N ALA A 177 14.65 13.68 14.96
CA ALA A 177 15.00 14.36 16.21
C ALA A 177 15.80 13.48 17.21
N LEU A 178 15.80 12.15 17.05
CA LEU A 178 16.61 11.21 17.84
C LEU A 178 17.98 10.93 17.24
N GLY A 179 18.30 11.55 16.10
CA GLY A 179 19.51 11.25 15.33
C GLY A 179 19.40 9.96 14.53
N ALA A 180 20.53 9.33 14.22
CA ALA A 180 20.58 8.13 13.38
C ALA A 180 19.91 6.92 14.08
N CYS A 181 19.13 6.16 13.30
CA CYS A 181 18.53 4.92 13.78
C CYS A 181 19.62 3.89 14.08
N PRO A 182 19.63 3.25 15.27
CA PRO A 182 20.61 2.22 15.61
C PRO A 182 20.61 1.08 14.59
N GLU A 183 21.79 0.64 14.15
CA GLU A 183 21.95 -0.36 13.09
C GLU A 183 21.20 -1.67 13.38
N ALA A 184 21.15 -2.08 14.64
CA ALA A 184 20.47 -3.29 15.08
C ALA A 184 18.95 -3.27 14.81
N ILE A 185 18.33 -2.09 14.80
CA ILE A 185 16.87 -1.94 14.60
C ILE A 185 16.52 -1.21 13.30
N ALA A 186 17.50 -0.62 12.62
CA ALA A 186 17.33 0.05 11.33
C ALA A 186 16.55 -0.79 10.29
N PRO A 187 16.73 -2.12 10.18
CA PRO A 187 15.94 -2.94 9.25
C PRO A 187 14.43 -2.92 9.51
N PHE A 188 13.99 -2.58 10.71
CA PHE A 188 12.58 -2.54 11.11
C PHE A 188 11.95 -1.15 10.96
N ASN A 189 12.69 -0.13 10.52
CA ASN A 189 12.14 1.22 10.41
C ASN A 189 10.96 1.25 9.42
N GLU A 190 9.85 1.87 9.82
CA GLU A 190 8.53 1.85 9.17
C GLU A 190 7.84 0.46 9.11
N HIS A 191 8.32 -0.52 9.87
CA HIS A 191 7.79 -1.89 9.89
C HIS A 191 7.47 -2.37 11.30
N TYR A 192 6.86 -3.55 11.38
CA TYR A 192 6.66 -4.26 12.63
C TYR A 192 7.99 -4.56 13.30
N LEU A 193 8.15 -4.08 14.53
CA LEU A 193 9.35 -4.29 15.33
C LEU A 193 9.21 -5.52 16.21
N GLY A 194 8.11 -5.62 16.94
CA GLY A 194 7.98 -6.60 18.01
C GLY A 194 6.88 -6.26 19.01
N THR A 195 7.07 -6.72 20.24
CA THR A 195 6.09 -6.58 21.33
C THR A 195 6.72 -5.90 22.54
N ILE A 196 6.03 -4.94 23.14
CA ILE A 196 6.48 -4.30 24.39
C ILE A 196 6.50 -5.35 25.51
N ILE A 197 7.62 -5.49 26.20
CA ILE A 197 7.75 -6.34 27.39
C ILE A 197 7.41 -5.53 28.64
N GLU A 198 8.11 -4.40 28.81
CA GLU A 198 7.97 -3.53 29.97
C GLU A 198 8.32 -2.08 29.64
N LYS A 199 7.74 -1.16 30.39
CA LYS A 199 8.16 0.24 30.44
C LYS A 199 9.30 0.39 31.43
N LEU A 200 10.48 0.81 30.96
CA LEU A 200 11.68 0.96 31.79
C LEU A 200 11.70 2.30 32.53
N ASP A 201 11.32 3.38 31.84
CA ASP A 201 11.18 4.71 32.41
C ASP A 201 10.11 5.52 31.65
N CYS A 202 10.05 6.84 31.88
CA CYS A 202 9.05 7.71 31.25
C CYS A 202 9.13 7.75 29.71
N GLN A 203 10.28 7.43 29.11
CA GLN A 203 10.55 7.56 27.67
C GLN A 203 11.11 6.28 27.04
N ARG A 204 11.44 5.23 27.79
CA ARG A 204 12.04 4.00 27.25
C ARG A 204 11.24 2.75 27.57
N TYR A 205 11.22 1.86 26.60
CA TYR A 205 10.52 0.59 26.63
C TYR A 205 11.46 -0.54 26.25
N ARG A 206 11.34 -1.68 26.91
CA ARG A 206 11.98 -2.91 26.48
C ARG A 206 11.06 -3.62 25.50
N VAL A 207 11.54 -3.90 24.29
CA VAL A 207 10.77 -4.54 23.22
C VAL A 207 11.40 -5.88 22.88
N SER A 208 10.57 -6.93 22.83
CA SER A 208 10.93 -8.23 22.26
C SER A 208 10.81 -8.15 20.74
N LEU A 209 11.94 -8.22 20.04
CA LEU A 209 11.99 -8.22 18.58
C LEU A 209 11.49 -9.55 18.01
N ARG A 210 11.28 -9.58 16.69
CA ARG A 210 10.83 -10.80 15.98
C ARG A 210 11.76 -12.01 16.15
N ASP A 211 13.05 -11.76 16.33
CA ASP A 211 14.08 -12.79 16.57
C ASP A 211 14.20 -13.17 18.07
N GLN A 212 13.28 -12.70 18.91
CA GLN A 212 13.25 -12.89 20.37
C GLN A 212 14.38 -12.18 21.12
N THR A 213 15.21 -11.38 20.45
CA THR A 213 16.15 -10.49 21.13
C THR A 213 15.39 -9.34 21.79
N GLN A 214 15.96 -8.78 22.85
CA GLN A 214 15.36 -7.67 23.58
C GLN A 214 16.19 -6.42 23.36
N GLN A 215 15.52 -5.33 23.01
CA GLN A 215 16.17 -4.03 22.82
C GLN A 215 15.45 -2.97 23.64
N GLU A 216 16.21 -2.00 24.13
CA GLU A 216 15.67 -0.80 24.78
C GLU A 216 15.46 0.28 23.72
N ILE A 217 14.22 0.75 23.59
CA ILE A 217 13.80 1.64 22.51
C ILE A 217 13.10 2.86 23.10
N ASP A 218 13.37 4.03 22.53
CA ASP A 218 12.69 5.27 22.88
C ASP A 218 11.21 5.18 22.46
N GLY A 219 10.31 5.46 23.40
CA GLY A 219 8.87 5.41 23.23
C GLY A 219 8.36 6.37 22.16
N ARG A 220 9.12 7.43 21.83
CA ARG A 220 8.82 8.36 20.73
C ARG A 220 8.99 7.73 19.35
N ALA A 221 9.76 6.63 19.25
CA ALA A 221 9.96 5.86 18.03
C ALA A 221 9.00 4.66 17.90
N LEU A 222 8.23 4.37 18.95
CA LEU A 222 7.32 3.22 19.00
C LEU A 222 5.89 3.65 18.72
N PHE A 223 5.22 2.98 17.78
CA PHE A 223 3.81 3.21 17.47
C PHE A 223 3.05 1.89 17.62
N LEU A 224 1.86 1.90 18.20
CA LEU A 224 1.07 0.67 18.31
C LEU A 224 0.69 0.13 16.92
N GLU A 225 0.76 -1.19 16.75
CA GLU A 225 0.18 -1.85 15.58
C GLU A 225 -1.33 -2.02 15.80
N ALA A 226 -2.13 -1.63 14.81
CA ALA A 226 -3.60 -1.62 14.90
C ALA A 226 -4.22 -3.02 14.72
N ARG A 227 -3.86 -3.96 15.60
CA ARG A 227 -4.47 -5.29 15.68
C ARG A 227 -5.81 -5.25 16.42
N THR A 228 -6.65 -6.26 16.18
CA THR A 228 -7.99 -6.35 16.77
C THR A 228 -7.96 -6.25 18.29
N GLU A 229 -7.04 -6.96 18.95
CA GLU A 229 -6.84 -6.95 20.40
C GLU A 229 -6.42 -5.56 20.90
N VAL A 230 -5.50 -4.88 20.22
CA VAL A 230 -5.07 -3.52 20.57
C VAL A 230 -6.21 -2.54 20.42
N LEU A 231 -6.98 -2.61 19.33
CA LEU A 231 -8.12 -1.74 19.09
C LEU A 231 -9.20 -1.92 20.16
N ALA A 232 -9.50 -3.17 20.56
CA ALA A 232 -10.46 -3.48 21.62
C ALA A 232 -10.01 -2.92 22.98
N GLU A 233 -8.72 -3.03 23.30
CA GLU A 233 -8.15 -2.47 24.52
C GLU A 233 -8.15 -0.94 24.53
N MET A 234 -7.78 -0.31 23.40
CA MET A 234 -7.78 1.15 23.27
C MET A 234 -9.20 1.74 23.26
N GLU A 235 -10.20 0.96 22.83
CA GLU A 235 -11.61 1.36 22.91
C GLU A 235 -12.07 1.57 24.36
N GLN A 236 -11.53 0.81 25.32
CA GLN A 236 -11.83 0.97 26.75
C GLN A 236 -11.40 2.34 27.29
N VAL A 237 -10.40 2.97 26.68
CA VAL A 237 -9.94 4.32 27.04
C VAL A 237 -10.97 5.37 26.58
N LEU A 238 -11.65 5.14 25.46
CA LEU A 238 -12.64 6.06 24.91
C LEU A 238 -14.02 5.92 25.59
N SER A 239 -14.43 4.69 25.88
CA SER A 239 -15.78 4.37 26.39
C SER A 239 -16.04 4.88 27.80
N ARG A 240 -14.99 5.04 28.62
CA ARG A 240 -15.08 5.53 30.00
C ARG A 240 -15.62 6.96 30.14
N GLU A 241 -15.63 7.75 29.07
CA GLU A 241 -15.95 9.19 29.17
C GLU A 241 -16.98 9.72 28.16
N SER A 242 -17.37 8.96 27.13
CA SER A 242 -18.13 9.60 26.02
C SER A 242 -19.18 8.75 25.29
N GLY A 243 -19.45 7.51 25.69
CA GLY A 243 -20.50 6.68 25.04
C GLY A 243 -20.30 6.50 23.53
N GLN A 244 -19.05 6.67 23.04
CA GLN A 244 -18.75 6.67 21.62
C GLN A 244 -19.04 5.32 20.96
N THR A 245 -19.34 5.39 19.66
CA THR A 245 -19.55 4.21 18.82
C THR A 245 -18.27 3.39 18.78
N SER A 246 -18.38 2.09 19.08
CA SER A 246 -17.27 1.14 19.06
C SER A 246 -16.38 1.30 17.82
N ILE A 247 -15.06 1.32 18.02
CA ILE A 247 -14.06 1.43 16.95
C ILE A 247 -14.26 0.24 16.00
N GLN A 248 -14.41 -0.95 16.56
CA GLN A 248 -14.63 -2.16 15.77
C GLN A 248 -15.93 -2.07 14.96
N ARG A 249 -17.03 -1.62 15.57
CA ARG A 249 -18.29 -1.40 14.85
C ARG A 249 -18.11 -0.39 13.71
N ARG A 250 -17.38 0.70 13.95
CA ARG A 250 -17.12 1.72 12.93
C ARG A 250 -16.32 1.14 11.77
N ILE A 251 -15.25 0.40 12.04
CA ILE A 251 -14.46 -0.30 10.99
C ILE A 251 -15.38 -1.21 10.18
N LEU A 252 -16.20 -2.03 10.85
CA LEU A 252 -17.12 -2.96 10.17
C LEU A 252 -18.19 -2.23 9.31
N GLN A 253 -18.60 -1.03 9.70
CA GLN A 253 -19.49 -0.20 8.89
C GLN A 253 -18.77 0.36 7.67
N LEU A 254 -17.54 0.84 7.84
CA LEU A 254 -16.71 1.37 6.74
C LEU A 254 -16.30 0.26 5.75
N THR A 255 -16.12 -0.99 6.21
CA THR A 255 -15.88 -2.14 5.32
C THR A 255 -17.15 -2.66 4.64
N HIS A 256 -18.29 -2.01 4.84
CA HIS A 256 -19.63 -2.46 4.41
C HIS A 256 -20.08 -3.79 4.99
N SER A 257 -19.41 -4.34 6.00
CA SER A 257 -19.84 -5.57 6.67
C SER A 257 -21.11 -5.36 7.50
N LEU A 258 -21.24 -4.17 8.08
CA LEU A 258 -22.43 -3.72 8.79
C LEU A 258 -23.03 -2.50 8.09
N LYS A 259 -24.36 -2.40 8.16
CA LYS A 259 -25.12 -1.21 7.80
C LYS A 259 -24.98 -0.14 8.89
N PRO A 260 -25.38 1.12 8.61
CA PRO A 260 -25.40 2.18 9.63
C PRO A 260 -26.22 1.81 10.88
N ASP A 261 -27.33 1.07 10.71
CA ASP A 261 -28.17 0.57 11.80
C ASP A 261 -27.53 -0.58 12.62
N GLY A 262 -26.37 -1.10 12.19
CA GLY A 262 -25.64 -2.19 12.84
C GLY A 262 -26.06 -3.59 12.40
N ARG A 263 -26.99 -3.73 11.46
CA ARG A 263 -27.35 -5.04 10.90
C ARG A 263 -26.31 -5.49 9.87
N ARG A 264 -26.18 -6.80 9.66
CA ARG A 264 -25.32 -7.36 8.61
C ARG A 264 -25.75 -6.86 7.24
N ASN A 265 -24.78 -6.56 6.38
CA ASN A 265 -25.04 -6.16 5.00
C ASN A 265 -25.01 -7.38 4.05
N PRO A 266 -26.15 -7.83 3.50
CA PRO A 266 -26.15 -8.92 2.53
C PRO A 266 -25.49 -8.53 1.20
N GLY A 267 -25.37 -7.23 0.90
CA GLY A 267 -24.78 -6.69 -0.32
C GLY A 267 -23.30 -6.32 -0.20
N ILE A 268 -22.60 -6.79 0.84
CA ILE A 268 -21.23 -6.33 1.17
C ILE A 268 -20.28 -6.25 -0.04
N LEU A 269 -20.19 -7.31 -0.85
CA LEU A 269 -19.25 -7.35 -1.98
C LEU A 269 -19.60 -6.32 -3.06
N ARG A 270 -20.90 -6.15 -3.35
CA ARG A 270 -21.37 -5.15 -4.32
C ARG A 270 -21.09 -3.73 -3.82
N ASP A 271 -21.34 -3.47 -2.55
CA ASP A 271 -21.20 -2.14 -1.97
C ASP A 271 -19.70 -1.76 -1.79
N GLN A 272 -18.85 -2.75 -1.47
CA GLN A 272 -17.39 -2.62 -1.52
C GLN A 272 -16.90 -2.28 -2.93
N LEU A 273 -17.35 -3.02 -3.94
CA LEU A 273 -16.97 -2.78 -5.33
C LEU A 273 -17.41 -1.39 -5.80
N ALA A 274 -18.65 -1.00 -5.53
CA ALA A 274 -19.17 0.32 -5.85
C ALA A 274 -18.36 1.45 -5.18
N SER A 275 -17.93 1.23 -3.93
CA SER A 275 -17.10 2.21 -3.21
C SER A 275 -15.70 2.30 -3.79
N ALA A 276 -15.07 1.18 -4.14
CA ALA A 276 -13.77 1.17 -4.81
C ALA A 276 -13.84 1.84 -6.19
N LEU A 277 -14.89 1.55 -6.96
CA LEU A 277 -15.15 2.20 -8.25
C LEU A 277 -15.35 3.70 -8.11
N LYS A 278 -16.04 4.17 -7.08
CA LYS A 278 -16.21 5.60 -6.83
C LYS A 278 -14.89 6.31 -6.50
N VAL A 279 -13.93 5.61 -5.91
CA VAL A 279 -12.56 6.15 -5.70
C VAL A 279 -11.80 6.18 -7.02
N LEU A 280 -11.92 5.13 -7.85
CA LEU A 280 -11.25 5.05 -9.14
C LEU A 280 -11.81 6.07 -10.14
N ASP A 281 -13.12 6.07 -10.35
CA ASP A 281 -13.89 6.95 -11.23
C ASP A 281 -14.93 7.76 -10.42
N PRO A 282 -14.53 8.88 -9.79
CA PRO A 282 -15.45 9.74 -9.06
C PRO A 282 -16.55 10.35 -9.94
N SER A 283 -16.33 10.38 -11.26
CA SER A 283 -17.24 10.99 -12.23
C SER A 283 -18.28 10.03 -12.81
N ASP A 284 -18.20 8.75 -12.47
CA ASP A 284 -19.09 7.68 -12.97
C ASP A 284 -19.21 7.67 -14.50
N ARG A 285 -18.10 7.96 -15.19
CA ARG A 285 -18.01 7.92 -16.66
C ARG A 285 -17.84 6.50 -17.19
N GLY A 286 -17.52 5.55 -16.32
CA GLY A 286 -17.26 4.16 -16.66
C GLY A 286 -15.84 3.88 -17.16
N GLN A 287 -14.99 4.91 -17.26
CA GLN A 287 -13.61 4.78 -17.69
C GLN A 287 -12.75 5.91 -17.12
N VAL A 288 -11.52 5.59 -16.73
CA VAL A 288 -10.54 6.55 -16.23
C VAL A 288 -9.32 6.53 -17.13
N SER A 289 -8.88 7.69 -17.60
CA SER A 289 -7.59 7.86 -18.28
C SER A 289 -6.51 8.27 -17.29
N ILE A 290 -5.39 7.56 -17.33
CA ILE A 290 -4.22 7.77 -16.48
C ILE A 290 -3.01 8.03 -17.39
N PRO A 291 -2.42 9.24 -17.38
CA PRO A 291 -1.24 9.52 -18.19
C PRO A 291 -0.03 8.73 -17.69
N LEU A 292 0.75 8.19 -18.63
CA LEU A 292 2.03 7.55 -18.34
C LEU A 292 3.11 8.62 -18.11
N LEU A 293 3.87 8.47 -17.04
CA LEU A 293 4.91 9.38 -16.59
C LEU A 293 6.08 8.61 -15.96
N PRO A 294 7.28 9.20 -15.87
CA PRO A 294 7.80 10.26 -16.74
C PRO A 294 8.43 9.71 -18.03
N ASN A 295 8.86 8.44 -18.03
CA ASN A 295 9.60 7.84 -19.14
C ASN A 295 8.69 7.08 -20.12
N GLY A 296 7.41 6.89 -19.78
CA GLY A 296 6.40 6.36 -20.71
C GLY A 296 5.64 7.47 -21.40
N THR A 297 5.37 7.32 -22.70
CA THR A 297 4.50 8.24 -23.46
C THR A 297 3.11 7.65 -23.65
N GLY A 298 2.07 8.45 -23.49
CA GLY A 298 0.68 8.07 -23.77
C GLY A 298 -0.14 7.86 -22.50
N GLU A 299 -1.27 7.16 -22.63
CA GLU A 299 -2.22 6.94 -21.53
C GLU A 299 -2.54 5.46 -21.31
N VAL A 300 -2.99 5.15 -20.09
CA VAL A 300 -3.65 3.90 -19.72
C VAL A 300 -5.11 4.21 -19.41
N TRP A 301 -6.02 3.51 -20.06
CA TRP A 301 -7.44 3.55 -19.71
C TRP A 301 -7.82 2.33 -18.87
N VAL A 302 -8.50 2.59 -17.76
CA VAL A 302 -9.09 1.55 -16.92
C VAL A 302 -10.61 1.59 -17.10
N ASN A 303 -11.16 0.50 -17.64
CA ASN A 303 -12.60 0.33 -17.79
C ASN A 303 -13.19 0.00 -16.41
N CYS A 304 -14.19 0.76 -15.96
CA CYS A 304 -14.81 0.65 -14.64
C CYS A 304 -16.06 -0.24 -14.64
N TYR A 305 -16.22 -1.09 -15.65
CA TYR A 305 -17.24 -2.13 -15.72
C TYR A 305 -16.61 -3.49 -15.41
N ALA A 306 -17.20 -4.26 -14.50
CA ALA A 306 -16.72 -5.61 -14.22
C ALA A 306 -16.94 -6.50 -15.46
N THR A 307 -15.84 -6.87 -16.11
CA THR A 307 -15.84 -7.67 -17.35
C THR A 307 -15.91 -9.18 -17.09
N GLY A 308 -15.97 -9.60 -15.82
CA GLY A 308 -16.05 -10.99 -15.37
C GLY A 308 -17.47 -11.57 -15.20
N VAL A 309 -18.45 -11.17 -16.00
CA VAL A 309 -19.79 -11.81 -16.00
C VAL A 309 -20.06 -12.50 -17.33
N GLN A 310 -19.54 -13.72 -17.50
CA GLN A 310 -20.21 -14.69 -18.37
C GLN A 310 -21.33 -15.34 -17.57
N ARG A 311 -22.58 -14.98 -17.90
CA ARG A 311 -23.72 -15.82 -17.56
C ARG A 311 -23.64 -17.05 -18.47
N SER A 312 -23.29 -18.20 -17.89
CA SER A 312 -23.59 -19.51 -18.48
C SER A 312 -25.10 -19.71 -18.51
#